data_AF-A0A3C0I7B0-F1
#
_entry.id   AF-A0A3C0I7B0-F1
#
_cell.length_a   1.000
_cell.length_b   1.000
_cell.length_c   1.000
_cell.angle_alpha   90.00
_cell.angle_beta   90.00
_cell.angle_gamma   90.00
#
_symmetry.space_group_name_H-M   'P 1'
#
loop_
_entity.id
_entity.type
_entity.pdbx_description
1 polymer ?
#
loop_
_entity_poly.entity_id
_entity_poly.type
_entity_poly.pdbx_seq_one_letter_code
_entity_poly.pdbx_strand_id
1 'polypeptide(L)'
;MNIRTKLLITALATGFIPVTIIGGFAFLESRDAFLNQAFSHLESVRDIKKTQLHAFFAERESDMHILLDMVATLKQNAFQKLQAVQNSQKAQLERYFQERLNHVRILSQNHAIIETLQQFQPVEQDHKHKTDDHDHKATSSSTFEKHLKKELKQYQQAYGYDDLFLITKTGQIVYTLKQGTELGRHLLNGPLKNSHLSQAFKKGLNGI
;
A
#
# COMPACT_ATOMS: atom_id res chain seq x y z
N MET A 1 51.16 -105.58 -9.69
CA MET A 1 49.93 -104.86 -9.33
C MET A 1 48.76 -105.82 -9.47
N ASN A 2 47.97 -106.06 -8.43
CA ASN A 2 46.84 -107.00 -8.50
C ASN A 2 45.78 -106.49 -9.50
N ILE A 3 45.15 -107.40 -10.26
CA ILE A 3 44.20 -107.07 -11.33
C ILE A 3 43.06 -106.15 -10.88
N ARG A 4 42.63 -106.30 -9.61
CA ARG A 4 41.60 -105.48 -8.95
C ARG A 4 41.98 -104.00 -8.86
N THR A 5 43.23 -103.68 -8.54
CA THR A 5 43.71 -102.29 -8.42
C THR A 5 43.80 -101.60 -9.78
N LYS A 6 44.17 -102.35 -10.83
CA LYS A 6 44.23 -101.83 -12.21
C LYS A 6 42.85 -101.46 -12.74
N LEU A 7 41.86 -102.33 -12.52
CA LEU A 7 40.46 -102.10 -12.91
C LEU A 7 39.83 -100.90 -12.18
N LEU A 8 40.13 -100.73 -10.88
CA LEU A 8 39.65 -99.59 -10.10
C LEU A 8 40.27 -98.26 -10.55
N ILE A 9 41.57 -98.21 -10.85
CA ILE A 9 42.24 -96.99 -11.32
C ILE A 9 41.69 -96.56 -12.69
N THR A 10 41.48 -97.49 -13.62
CA THR A 10 40.91 -97.18 -14.95
C THR A 10 39.45 -96.73 -14.87
N ALA A 11 38.67 -97.29 -13.94
CA ALA A 11 37.29 -96.85 -13.70
C ALA A 11 37.24 -95.44 -13.08
N LEU A 12 38.13 -95.16 -12.11
CA LEU A 12 38.24 -93.83 -11.49
C LEU A 12 38.71 -92.77 -12.49
N ALA A 13 39.73 -93.05 -13.28
CA ALA A 13 40.26 -92.12 -14.28
C ALA A 13 39.21 -91.74 -15.33
N THR A 14 38.44 -92.73 -15.82
CA THR A 14 37.38 -92.51 -16.82
C THR A 14 36.25 -91.62 -16.29
N GLY A 15 35.94 -91.66 -15.00
CA GLY A 15 34.92 -90.79 -14.40
C GLY A 15 35.46 -89.41 -13.97
N PHE A 16 36.65 -89.39 -13.36
CA PHE A 16 37.17 -88.19 -12.71
C PHE A 16 37.78 -87.18 -13.68
N ILE A 17 38.47 -87.66 -14.73
CA ILE A 17 39.14 -86.77 -15.70
C ILE A 17 38.11 -85.92 -16.46
N PRO A 18 37.03 -86.47 -17.05
CA PRO A 18 36.04 -85.67 -17.75
C PRO A 18 35.33 -84.66 -16.83
N VAL A 19 35.01 -85.05 -15.59
CA VAL A 19 34.36 -84.16 -14.61
C VAL A 19 35.25 -82.98 -14.25
N THR A 20 36.55 -83.21 -14.07
CA THR A 20 37.51 -82.14 -13.73
C THR A 20 37.66 -81.15 -14.89
N ILE A 21 37.70 -81.65 -16.13
CA ILE A 21 37.78 -80.82 -17.33
C ILE A 21 36.51 -79.97 -17.48
N ILE A 22 35.33 -80.60 -17.41
CA ILE A 22 34.05 -79.91 -17.52
C ILE A 22 33.88 -78.88 -16.39
N GLY A 23 34.20 -79.26 -15.15
CA GLY A 23 34.14 -78.36 -14.00
C GLY A 23 35.08 -77.17 -14.13
N GLY A 24 36.29 -77.37 -14.68
CA GLY A 24 37.24 -76.29 -14.96
C GLY A 24 36.73 -75.30 -16.00
N PHE A 25 36.21 -75.79 -17.13
CA PHE A 25 35.61 -74.93 -18.16
C PHE A 25 34.39 -74.16 -17.63
N ALA A 26 33.48 -74.85 -16.95
CA ALA A 26 32.29 -74.24 -16.36
C ALA A 26 32.65 -73.16 -15.34
N PHE A 27 33.72 -73.36 -14.55
CA PHE A 27 34.18 -72.37 -13.57
C PHE A 27 34.69 -71.08 -14.23
N LEU A 28 35.48 -71.21 -15.30
CA LEU A 28 35.98 -70.05 -16.05
C LEU A 28 34.84 -69.27 -16.73
N GLU A 29 33.93 -69.98 -17.40
CA GLU A 29 32.76 -69.38 -18.04
C GLU A 29 31.84 -68.69 -17.04
N SER A 30 31.58 -69.34 -15.90
CA SER A 30 30.75 -68.76 -14.83
C SER A 30 31.35 -67.47 -14.27
N ARG A 31 32.67 -67.44 -14.05
CA ARG A 31 33.37 -66.25 -13.54
C ARG A 31 33.20 -65.07 -14.49
N ASP A 32 33.40 -65.29 -15.78
CA ASP A 32 33.29 -64.23 -16.78
C ASP A 32 31.84 -63.77 -16.95
N ALA A 33 30.87 -64.69 -16.88
CA ALA A 33 29.44 -64.37 -16.86
C ALA A 33 29.04 -63.52 -15.63
N PHE A 34 29.54 -63.84 -14.43
CA PHE A 34 29.26 -63.05 -13.22
C PHE A 34 29.86 -61.65 -13.29
N LEU A 35 31.09 -61.51 -13.80
CA LEU A 35 31.72 -60.20 -13.99
C LEU A 35 30.93 -59.34 -14.99
N ASN A 36 30.59 -59.90 -16.14
CA ASN A 36 29.79 -59.21 -17.16
C ASN A 36 28.42 -58.79 -16.62
N GLN A 37 27.77 -59.65 -15.83
CA GLN A 37 26.50 -59.31 -15.19
C GLN A 37 26.64 -58.17 -14.18
N ALA A 38 27.71 -58.17 -13.37
CA ALA A 38 27.96 -57.10 -12.41
C ALA A 38 28.22 -55.75 -13.10
N PHE A 39 29.01 -55.75 -14.18
CA PHE A 39 29.24 -54.55 -14.99
C PHE A 39 27.97 -54.06 -15.69
N SER A 40 27.21 -54.96 -16.31
CA SER A 40 25.93 -54.63 -16.93
C SER A 40 24.92 -54.06 -15.92
N HIS A 41 24.90 -54.59 -14.69
CA HIS A 41 24.07 -54.05 -13.62
C HIS A 41 24.49 -52.63 -13.22
N LEU A 42 25.78 -52.38 -13.03
CA LEU A 42 26.28 -51.04 -12.72
C LEU A 42 26.00 -50.04 -13.86
N GLU A 43 26.10 -50.48 -15.11
CA GLU A 43 25.71 -49.68 -16.27
C GLU A 43 24.22 -49.35 -16.27
N SER A 44 23.35 -50.32 -15.99
CA SER A 44 21.91 -50.10 -15.83
C SER A 44 21.62 -49.10 -14.70
N VAL A 45 22.26 -49.25 -13.54
CA VAL A 45 22.11 -48.32 -12.42
C VAL A 45 22.60 -46.92 -12.80
N ARG A 46 23.74 -46.81 -13.49
CA ARG A 46 24.27 -45.54 -14.00
C ARG A 46 23.28 -44.87 -14.94
N ASP A 47 22.70 -45.60 -15.88
CA ASP A 47 21.78 -45.04 -16.88
C ASP A 47 20.43 -44.64 -16.25
N ILE A 48 19.94 -45.40 -15.27
CA ILE A 48 18.79 -45.02 -14.43
C ILE A 48 19.10 -43.72 -13.69
N LYS A 49 20.26 -43.62 -13.03
CA LYS A 49 20.65 -42.42 -12.28
C LYS A 49 20.85 -41.21 -13.18
N LYS A 50 21.42 -41.40 -14.37
CA LYS A 50 21.53 -40.36 -15.38
C LYS A 50 20.15 -39.82 -15.78
N THR A 51 19.20 -40.71 -16.06
CA THR A 51 17.83 -40.33 -16.41
C THR A 51 17.14 -39.59 -15.26
N GLN A 52 17.30 -40.06 -14.02
CA GLN A 52 16.78 -39.40 -12.83
C GLN A 52 17.35 -37.98 -12.65
N LEU A 53 18.65 -37.78 -12.89
CA LEU A 53 19.26 -36.45 -12.79
C LEU A 53 18.73 -35.50 -13.86
N HIS A 54 18.63 -35.94 -15.12
CA HIS A 54 18.06 -35.10 -16.18
C HIS A 54 16.60 -34.72 -15.88
N ALA A 55 15.79 -35.68 -15.43
CA ALA A 55 14.40 -35.42 -15.05
C ALA A 55 14.32 -34.44 -13.88
N PHE A 56 15.16 -34.61 -12.85
CA PHE A 56 15.21 -33.71 -11.71
C PHE A 56 15.52 -32.27 -12.13
N PHE A 57 16.54 -32.05 -12.97
CA PHE A 57 16.89 -30.69 -13.40
C PHE A 57 15.81 -30.06 -14.29
N ALA A 58 15.20 -30.82 -15.21
CA ALA A 58 14.09 -30.33 -16.03
C ALA A 58 12.89 -29.92 -15.17
N GLU A 59 12.58 -30.69 -14.14
CA GLU A 59 11.52 -30.36 -13.18
C GLU A 59 11.86 -29.10 -12.37
N ARG A 60 13.11 -28.97 -11.89
CA ARG A 60 13.54 -27.75 -11.16
C ARG A 60 13.52 -26.49 -12.02
N GLU A 61 13.84 -26.60 -13.30
CA GLU A 61 13.73 -25.50 -14.26
C GLU A 61 12.26 -25.10 -14.44
N SER A 62 11.37 -26.07 -14.64
CA SER A 62 9.92 -25.83 -14.73
C SER A 62 9.36 -25.18 -13.46
N ASP A 63 9.73 -25.68 -12.28
CA ASP A 63 9.30 -25.11 -10.99
C ASP A 63 9.77 -23.65 -10.85
N MET A 64 11.00 -23.35 -11.26
CA MET A 64 11.54 -22.00 -11.21
C MET A 64 10.74 -21.05 -12.11
N HIS A 65 10.36 -21.48 -13.31
CA HIS A 65 9.49 -20.70 -14.19
C HIS A 65 8.14 -20.40 -13.54
N ILE A 66 7.49 -21.41 -12.95
CA ILE A 66 6.21 -21.23 -12.26
C ILE A 66 6.36 -20.25 -11.08
N LEU A 67 7.45 -20.37 -10.30
CA LEU A 67 7.73 -19.45 -9.19
C LEU A 67 7.95 -18.01 -9.66
N LEU A 68 8.70 -17.82 -10.76
CA LEU A 68 8.92 -16.49 -11.35
C LEU A 68 7.62 -15.87 -11.84
N ASP A 69 6.74 -16.65 -12.47
CA ASP A 69 5.43 -16.20 -12.92
C ASP A 69 4.52 -15.83 -11.74
N MET A 70 4.56 -16.61 -10.65
CA MET A 70 3.84 -16.30 -9.43
C MET A 70 4.35 -15.00 -8.78
N VAL A 71 5.67 -14.82 -8.69
CA VAL A 71 6.27 -13.58 -8.16
C VAL A 71 5.89 -12.38 -9.03
N ALA A 72 5.95 -12.51 -10.36
CA ALA A 72 5.55 -11.46 -11.29
C ALA A 72 4.06 -11.09 -11.09
N THR A 73 3.19 -12.10 -10.95
CA THR A 73 1.76 -11.93 -10.69
C THR A 73 1.49 -11.24 -9.36
N LEU A 74 2.16 -11.68 -8.27
CA LEU A 74 2.03 -11.07 -6.95
C LEU A 74 2.50 -9.62 -6.95
N LYS A 75 3.64 -9.33 -7.61
CA LYS A 75 4.14 -7.98 -7.80
C LYS A 75 3.12 -7.12 -8.55
N GLN A 76 2.58 -7.61 -9.65
CA GLN A 76 1.58 -6.89 -10.44
C GLN A 76 0.31 -6.59 -9.62
N ASN A 77 -0.21 -7.58 -8.89
CA ASN A 77 -1.37 -7.39 -8.01
C ASN A 77 -1.09 -6.36 -6.90
N ALA A 78 0.11 -6.37 -6.32
CA ALA A 78 0.52 -5.38 -5.32
C ALA A 78 0.54 -3.96 -5.91
N PHE A 79 1.09 -3.78 -7.12
CA PHE A 79 1.08 -2.49 -7.81
C PHE A 79 -0.34 -2.01 -8.14
N GLN A 80 -1.19 -2.89 -8.67
CA GLN A 80 -2.59 -2.56 -8.95
C GLN A 80 -3.35 -2.13 -7.68
N LYS A 81 -3.15 -2.86 -6.58
CA LYS A 81 -3.77 -2.52 -5.29
C LYS A 81 -3.28 -1.18 -4.76
N LEU A 82 -1.97 -0.92 -4.85
CA LEU A 82 -1.41 0.37 -4.46
C LEU A 82 -1.99 1.52 -5.29
N GLN A 83 -2.07 1.34 -6.61
CA GLN A 83 -2.65 2.33 -7.52
C GLN A 83 -4.12 2.60 -7.21
N ALA A 84 -4.91 1.55 -6.94
CA ALA A 84 -6.31 1.70 -6.55
C ALA A 84 -6.48 2.49 -5.24
N VAL A 85 -5.63 2.22 -4.24
CA VAL A 85 -5.62 2.97 -2.98
C VAL A 85 -5.23 4.44 -3.22
N GLN A 86 -4.17 4.70 -4.00
CA GLN A 86 -3.73 6.06 -4.32
C GLN A 86 -4.82 6.85 -5.05
N ASN A 87 -5.44 6.25 -6.07
CA ASN A 87 -6.53 6.88 -6.81
C ASN A 87 -7.75 7.15 -5.92
N SER A 88 -8.09 6.21 -5.04
CA SER A 88 -9.18 6.40 -4.06
C SER A 88 -8.87 7.53 -3.09
N GLN A 89 -7.66 7.59 -2.54
CA GLN A 89 -7.23 8.66 -1.63
C GLN A 89 -7.23 10.03 -2.33
N LYS A 90 -6.73 10.11 -3.57
CA LYS A 90 -6.79 11.33 -4.38
C LYS A 90 -8.24 11.79 -4.56
N ALA A 91 -9.12 10.89 -4.98
CA ALA A 91 -10.52 11.22 -5.19
C ALA A 91 -11.24 11.61 -3.88
N GLN A 92 -10.89 11.00 -2.74
CA GLN A 92 -11.38 11.40 -1.43
C GLN A 92 -10.93 12.82 -1.06
N LEU A 93 -9.65 13.15 -1.30
CA LEU A 93 -9.11 14.47 -1.00
C LEU A 93 -9.73 15.55 -1.90
N GLU A 94 -9.88 15.27 -3.19
CA GLU A 94 -10.55 16.15 -4.14
C GLU A 94 -12.00 16.38 -3.71
N ARG A 95 -12.76 15.32 -3.39
CA ARG A 95 -14.13 15.46 -2.86
C ARG A 95 -14.17 16.29 -1.59
N TYR A 96 -13.28 16.03 -0.63
CA TYR A 96 -13.20 16.81 0.60
C TYR A 96 -13.03 18.30 0.32
N PHE A 97 -12.08 18.70 -0.53
CA PHE A 97 -11.88 20.11 -0.85
C PHE A 97 -13.05 20.71 -1.64
N GLN A 98 -13.64 19.96 -2.58
CA GLN A 98 -14.82 20.40 -3.33
C GLN A 98 -16.02 20.64 -2.40
N GLU A 99 -16.26 19.75 -1.44
CA GLU A 99 -17.29 19.91 -0.41
C GLU A 99 -17.03 21.16 0.42
N ARG A 100 -15.79 21.37 0.92
CA ARG A 100 -15.45 22.56 1.72
C ARG A 100 -15.57 23.87 0.94
N LEU A 101 -15.24 23.88 -0.36
CA LEU A 101 -15.45 25.05 -1.21
C LEU A 101 -16.93 25.30 -1.49
N ASN A 102 -17.72 24.25 -1.74
CA ASN A 102 -19.17 24.36 -1.90
C ASN A 102 -19.84 24.91 -0.64
N HIS A 103 -19.40 24.44 0.52
CA HIS A 103 -19.79 24.91 1.84
C HIS A 103 -19.53 26.41 2.04
N VAL A 104 -18.31 26.88 1.74
CA VAL A 104 -17.98 28.32 1.77
C VAL A 104 -18.83 29.09 0.77
N ARG A 105 -19.05 28.56 -0.44
CA ARG A 105 -19.90 29.20 -1.46
C ARG A 105 -21.34 29.38 -0.97
N ILE A 106 -21.95 28.34 -0.39
CA ILE A 106 -23.30 28.42 0.17
C ILE A 106 -23.37 29.47 1.27
N LEU A 107 -22.41 29.47 2.20
CA LEU A 107 -22.37 30.48 3.28
C LEU A 107 -22.16 31.90 2.74
N SER A 108 -21.33 32.07 1.71
CA SER A 108 -21.09 33.39 1.09
C SER A 108 -22.33 33.98 0.41
N GLN A 109 -23.31 33.14 0.07
CA GLN A 109 -24.58 33.54 -0.52
C GLN A 109 -25.66 33.81 0.53
N ASN A 110 -25.42 33.52 1.82
CA ASN A 110 -26.38 33.80 2.88
C ASN A 110 -26.43 35.31 3.15
N HIS A 111 -27.61 35.91 3.00
CA HIS A 111 -27.84 37.34 3.17
C HIS A 111 -27.42 37.85 4.56
N ALA A 112 -27.66 37.07 5.62
CA ALA A 112 -27.28 37.46 6.98
C ALA A 112 -25.75 37.58 7.13
N ILE A 113 -24.98 36.70 6.50
CA ILE A 113 -23.52 36.77 6.54
C ILE A 113 -23.01 38.01 5.79
N ILE A 114 -23.62 38.31 4.64
CA ILE A 114 -23.27 39.50 3.84
C ILE A 114 -23.54 40.78 4.64
N GLU A 115 -24.73 40.91 5.22
CA GLU A 115 -25.13 42.09 6.00
C GLU A 115 -24.23 42.26 7.23
N THR A 116 -23.90 41.17 7.93
CA THR A 116 -22.93 41.18 9.05
C THR A 116 -21.60 41.77 8.59
N LEU A 117 -21.04 41.25 7.50
CA LEU A 117 -19.75 41.70 6.98
C LEU A 117 -19.77 43.17 6.51
N GLN A 118 -20.91 43.68 6.07
CA GLN A 118 -21.09 45.10 5.72
C GLN A 118 -21.15 46.01 6.95
N GLN A 119 -21.85 45.59 8.01
CA GLN A 119 -21.95 46.35 9.26
C GLN A 119 -20.61 46.49 9.99
N PHE A 120 -19.71 45.50 9.82
CA PHE A 120 -18.36 45.51 10.39
C PHE A 120 -17.28 46.06 9.44
N GLN A 121 -17.64 46.61 8.27
CA GLN A 121 -16.67 47.41 7.52
C GLN A 121 -16.34 48.65 8.36
N PRO A 122 -15.05 48.98 8.56
CA PRO A 122 -14.71 50.28 9.11
C PRO A 122 -15.30 51.30 8.15
N VAL A 123 -16.33 52.03 8.59
CA VAL A 123 -16.72 53.26 7.91
C VAL A 123 -15.45 54.10 7.95
N GLU A 124 -14.84 54.34 6.79
CA GLU A 124 -13.79 55.35 6.64
C GLU A 124 -14.45 56.71 6.91
N GLN A 125 -14.71 57.01 8.18
CA GLN A 125 -15.09 58.34 8.62
C GLN A 125 -13.80 59.13 8.76
N ASP A 126 -13.41 59.70 7.63
CA ASP A 126 -12.98 61.09 7.64
C ASP A 126 -14.03 61.86 8.45
N HIS A 127 -13.68 62.25 9.68
CA HIS A 127 -14.15 63.44 10.40
C HIS A 127 -13.71 63.31 11.87
N LYS A 128 -12.62 64.00 12.19
CA LYS A 128 -12.35 64.49 13.53
C LYS A 128 -13.57 65.28 14.00
N HIS A 129 -14.33 64.79 14.98
CA HIS A 129 -14.98 65.65 15.98
C HIS A 129 -15.23 64.85 17.26
N LYS A 130 -14.70 65.38 18.36
CA LYS A 130 -15.09 65.03 19.73
C LYS A 130 -16.50 65.54 19.95
N THR A 131 -17.43 64.73 20.47
CA THR A 131 -18.30 65.07 21.63
C THR A 131 -19.28 63.94 21.96
N ASP A 132 -19.51 63.81 23.27
CA ASP A 132 -20.67 63.31 24.01
C ASP A 132 -21.40 62.03 23.60
N ASP A 133 -21.32 61.09 24.54
CA ASP A 133 -22.46 60.44 25.20
C ASP A 133 -23.78 60.47 24.40
N HIS A 134 -24.04 59.42 23.63
CA HIS A 134 -25.38 58.83 23.56
C HIS A 134 -25.32 57.41 22.99
N ASP A 135 -25.93 56.54 23.78
CA ASP A 135 -26.30 55.14 23.66
C ASP A 135 -26.93 54.72 22.31
N HIS A 136 -26.14 54.71 21.23
CA HIS A 136 -26.58 54.30 19.90
C HIS A 136 -25.55 53.42 19.19
N LYS A 137 -25.38 52.17 19.64
CA LYS A 137 -24.84 51.10 18.76
C LYS A 137 -25.00 49.64 19.23
N ALA A 138 -25.67 49.37 20.36
CA ALA A 138 -25.70 48.01 20.93
C ALA A 138 -27.00 47.22 20.66
N THR A 139 -28.09 47.86 20.26
CA THR A 139 -29.43 47.23 20.34
C THR A 139 -29.79 46.37 19.12
N SER A 140 -29.43 46.79 17.89
CA SER A 140 -29.71 46.01 16.66
C SER A 140 -28.76 44.83 16.43
N SER A 141 -27.54 44.86 16.99
CA SER A 141 -26.61 43.73 16.93
C SER A 141 -27.11 42.50 17.70
N SER A 142 -27.88 42.68 18.78
CA SER A 142 -28.16 41.60 19.72
C SER A 142 -29.12 40.51 19.22
N THR A 143 -30.10 40.84 18.36
CA THR A 143 -31.08 39.87 17.83
C THR A 143 -30.54 39.18 16.58
N PHE A 144 -29.89 39.94 15.71
CA PHE A 144 -29.30 39.43 14.48
C PHE A 144 -28.09 38.51 14.76
N GLU A 145 -27.21 38.89 15.69
CA GLU A 145 -26.13 38.01 16.14
C GLU A 145 -26.65 36.71 16.74
N LYS A 146 -27.79 36.72 17.43
CA LYS A 146 -28.40 35.49 17.98
C LYS A 146 -28.87 34.54 16.88
N HIS A 147 -29.52 35.04 15.84
CA HIS A 147 -29.96 34.22 14.71
C HIS A 147 -28.77 33.68 13.92
N LEU A 148 -27.80 34.54 13.58
CA LEU A 148 -26.58 34.14 12.89
C LEU A 148 -25.77 33.10 13.68
N LYS A 149 -25.60 33.32 15.00
CA LYS A 149 -24.91 32.38 15.88
C LYS A 149 -25.61 31.02 15.93
N LYS A 150 -26.95 30.98 15.92
CA LYS A 150 -27.70 29.73 15.88
C LYS A 150 -27.48 28.98 14.57
N GLU A 151 -27.56 29.66 13.44
CA GLU A 151 -27.34 29.06 12.12
C GLU A 151 -25.91 28.54 11.97
N LEU A 152 -24.91 29.35 12.30
CA LEU A 152 -23.50 28.94 12.25
C LEU A 152 -23.18 27.80 13.22
N LYS A 153 -23.82 27.76 14.40
CA LYS A 153 -23.68 26.64 15.34
C LYS A 153 -24.29 25.35 14.78
N GLN A 154 -25.49 25.41 14.19
CA GLN A 154 -26.10 24.25 13.52
C GLN A 154 -25.23 23.76 12.37
N TYR A 155 -24.69 24.69 11.57
CA TYR A 155 -23.78 24.40 10.49
C TYR A 155 -22.49 23.73 10.97
N GLN A 156 -21.88 24.26 12.04
CA GLN A 156 -20.70 23.70 12.68
C GLN A 156 -20.94 22.27 13.17
N GLN A 157 -22.08 22.02 13.81
CA GLN A 157 -22.48 20.69 14.28
C GLN A 157 -22.77 19.71 13.13
N ALA A 158 -23.40 20.18 12.04
CA ALA A 158 -23.75 19.34 10.90
C ALA A 158 -22.52 18.90 10.09
N TYR A 159 -21.53 19.77 9.92
CA TYR A 159 -20.38 19.54 9.02
C TYR A 159 -19.04 19.35 9.75
N GLY A 160 -19.05 19.33 11.09
CA GLY A 160 -17.90 19.02 11.94
C GLY A 160 -16.77 20.04 11.85
N TYR A 161 -17.08 21.32 11.61
CA TYR A 161 -16.06 22.37 11.62
C TYR A 161 -15.56 22.63 13.05
N ASP A 162 -14.26 22.93 13.18
CA ASP A 162 -13.69 23.27 14.48
C ASP A 162 -14.07 24.70 14.88
N ASP A 163 -13.89 25.67 13.98
CA ASP A 163 -14.35 27.05 14.14
C ASP A 163 -14.80 27.64 12.80
N LEU A 164 -15.61 28.70 12.85
CA LEU A 164 -16.09 29.45 11.70
C LEU A 164 -15.73 30.92 11.87
N PHE A 165 -14.93 31.43 10.95
CA PHE A 165 -14.46 32.82 10.95
C PHE A 165 -15.22 33.64 9.91
N LEU A 166 -15.64 34.86 10.29
CA LEU A 166 -16.01 35.90 9.32
C LEU A 166 -14.89 36.93 9.28
N ILE A 167 -14.40 37.18 8.06
CA ILE A 167 -13.23 38.02 7.82
C ILE A 167 -13.62 39.08 6.79
N THR A 168 -13.37 40.35 7.11
CA THR A 168 -13.61 41.46 6.18
C THR A 168 -12.65 41.42 5.00
N LYS A 169 -12.98 42.12 3.91
CA LYS A 169 -12.07 42.26 2.75
C LYS A 169 -10.73 42.93 3.11
N THR A 170 -10.70 43.74 4.17
CA THR A 170 -9.46 44.35 4.68
C THR A 170 -8.57 43.35 5.40
N GLY A 171 -9.12 42.23 5.87
CA GLY A 171 -8.40 41.17 6.58
C GLY A 171 -8.60 41.16 8.09
N GLN A 172 -9.60 41.89 8.61
CA GLN A 172 -9.96 41.86 10.04
C GLN A 172 -10.90 40.69 10.32
N ILE A 173 -10.63 39.94 11.39
CA ILE A 173 -11.51 38.88 11.89
C ILE A 173 -12.60 39.53 12.75
N VAL A 174 -13.84 39.54 12.26
CA VAL A 174 -14.96 40.22 12.91
C VAL A 174 -15.88 39.26 13.66
N TYR A 175 -15.76 37.96 13.38
CA TYR A 175 -16.51 36.92 14.09
C TYR A 175 -15.71 35.62 14.17
N THR A 176 -15.86 34.92 15.28
CA THR A 176 -15.45 33.52 15.50
C THR A 176 -16.56 32.85 16.32
N LEU A 177 -16.97 31.64 15.92
CA LEU A 177 -18.02 30.90 16.63
C LEU A 177 -17.52 30.44 18.01
N LYS A 178 -16.25 30.02 18.11
CA LYS A 178 -15.60 29.67 19.39
C LYS A 178 -15.30 30.87 20.27
N GLN A 179 -15.37 32.10 19.74
CA GLN A 179 -14.92 33.31 20.44
C GLN A 179 -13.46 33.19 20.89
N GLY A 180 -12.62 32.66 20.00
CA GLY A 180 -11.20 32.47 20.23
C GLY A 180 -10.41 33.78 20.32
N THR A 181 -9.11 33.64 20.60
CA THR A 181 -8.19 34.80 20.75
C THR A 181 -7.97 35.57 19.44
N GLU A 182 -8.41 35.00 18.32
CA GLU A 182 -8.31 35.51 16.96
C GLU A 182 -9.32 36.64 16.68
N LEU A 183 -10.40 36.75 17.46
CA LEU A 183 -11.40 37.80 17.30
C LEU A 183 -10.75 39.19 17.37
N GLY A 184 -11.07 40.05 16.39
CA GLY A 184 -10.52 41.41 16.29
C GLY A 184 -9.10 41.49 15.76
N ARG A 185 -8.38 40.37 15.59
CA ARG A 185 -7.04 40.37 14.99
C ARG A 185 -7.12 40.56 13.48
N HIS A 186 -6.01 40.99 12.90
CA HIS A 186 -5.91 41.27 11.49
C HIS A 186 -4.91 40.32 10.81
N LEU A 187 -5.25 39.88 9.60
CA LEU A 187 -4.50 38.87 8.85
C LEU A 187 -3.40 39.47 7.98
N LEU A 188 -3.49 40.75 7.61
CA LEU A 188 -2.49 41.41 6.77
C LEU A 188 -1.43 42.17 7.57
N ASN A 189 -1.78 42.66 8.76
CA ASN A 189 -0.93 43.39 9.68
C ASN A 189 -1.15 42.81 11.10
N GLY A 190 -0.12 42.86 11.95
CA GLY A 190 -0.21 42.28 13.31
C GLY A 190 0.16 40.78 13.39
N PRO A 191 -0.25 40.11 14.48
CA PRO A 191 0.33 38.82 14.90
C PRO A 191 -0.01 37.63 13.99
N LEU A 192 -1.06 37.72 13.18
CA LEU A 192 -1.48 36.63 12.28
C LEU A 192 -0.88 36.75 10.87
N LYS A 193 -0.07 37.78 10.56
CA LYS A 193 0.45 38.08 9.22
C LYS A 193 1.16 36.90 8.53
N ASN A 194 1.84 36.06 9.30
CA ASN A 194 2.62 34.92 8.81
C ASN A 194 1.92 33.57 9.00
N SER A 195 0.67 33.56 9.47
CA SER A 195 -0.11 32.34 9.69
C SER A 195 -0.59 31.71 8.39
N HIS A 196 -0.89 30.40 8.42
CA HIS A 196 -1.55 29.71 7.29
C HIS A 196 -2.90 30.35 6.93
N LEU A 197 -3.63 30.88 7.91
CA LEU A 197 -4.89 31.59 7.69
C LEU A 197 -4.68 32.87 6.86
N SER A 198 -3.63 33.65 7.15
CA SER A 198 -3.28 34.82 6.33
C SER A 198 -2.90 34.44 4.90
N GLN A 199 -2.17 33.34 4.71
CA GLN A 199 -1.82 32.84 3.38
C GLN A 199 -3.06 32.42 2.58
N ALA A 200 -3.98 31.68 3.20
CA ALA A 200 -5.24 31.27 2.60
C ALA A 200 -6.11 32.48 2.24
N PHE A 201 -6.20 33.46 3.14
CA PHE A 201 -6.95 34.71 2.91
C PHE A 201 -6.40 35.48 1.70
N LYS A 202 -5.08 35.68 1.62
CA LYS A 202 -4.43 36.35 0.48
C LYS A 202 -4.69 35.63 -0.85
N LYS A 203 -4.65 34.30 -0.86
CA LYS A 203 -4.98 33.50 -2.05
C LYS A 203 -6.45 33.67 -2.44
N GLY A 204 -7.37 33.59 -1.48
CA GLY A 204 -8.80 33.74 -1.72
C GLY A 204 -9.19 35.11 -2.28
N LEU A 205 -8.50 36.19 -1.87
CA LEU A 205 -8.70 37.53 -2.43
C LEU A 205 -8.38 37.62 -3.93
N ASN A 206 -7.46 36.79 -4.42
CA ASN A 206 -7.05 36.77 -5.83
C ASN A 206 -7.92 35.85 -6.70
N GLY A 207 -8.92 35.18 -6.11
CA GLY A 207 -9.70 34.14 -6.76
C GLY A 207 -9.05 32.76 -6.66
N ILE A 208 -9.88 31.72 -6.52
CA ILE A 208 -9.49 30.28 -6.54
C ILE A 208 -9.88 29.71 -7.89
#